data_AF-A0A953YW25-F1
#
_entry.id   AF-A0A953YW25-F1
#
_cell.length_a   1.000
_cell.length_b   1.000
_cell.length_c   1.000
_cell.angle_alpha   90.00
_cell.angle_beta   90.00
_cell.angle_gamma   90.00
#
_symmetry.space_group_name_H-M   'P 1'
#
loop_
_entity.id
_entity.type
_entity.pdbx_description
1 polymer ?
#
loop_
_entity_poly.entity_id
_entity_poly.type
_entity_poly.pdbx_seq_one_letter_code
_entity_poly.pdbx_strand_id
1 'polypeptide(L)'
;MFEPGEETVAMKGERKDPLPIGWFALFTPSDAMPKDRGLYFRRRALIMGIGFIVLVAAWGAGQSGEFVEKTYANGFGQSVGRGLAFVSGVLPTSVAEVVIVLVVGWFLLVTARAAWHVGWRKRRALNAVACGGLHFGAFATIALALFYVFWGLNYFRAPLVERQNWQEYAKNADPEEEADLLYQSCREAVEATNTNYVAAMTSEDLGSPSTYRGELTIVDSAIDVGYERVQGELKLDESFKASRGFAKPVAASFVMNYLQISGVYFPWTGEANYNRLQPGCSIPFVIAHEKAHQRCITSEDEANFFGFLACIHSDDVYARYSGYLFAQRQLLNELFKVDPERAKELLEMRLPGVQRDVDNLRAYWEQFDQGVAGEVGKASHAVNDAYLKTNGVKAGVQSYRLSAKLLIVYAKKRGTLLWNKEKE
;
A
#
# COMPACT_ATOMS: atom_id res chain seq x y z
N MET A 1 -83.90 -17.89 -2.04
CA MET A 1 -84.09 -19.06 -2.92
C MET A 1 -82.95 -19.02 -3.93
N PHE A 2 -82.03 -19.99 -3.82
CA PHE A 2 -80.92 -20.38 -4.72
C PHE A 2 -79.70 -19.44 -4.94
N GLU A 3 -78.65 -19.75 -4.17
CA GLU A 3 -77.26 -20.13 -4.49
C GLU A 3 -76.46 -19.69 -5.75
N PRO A 4 -75.10 -19.67 -5.62
CA PRO A 4 -74.14 -18.98 -6.50
C PRO A 4 -73.51 -19.87 -7.58
N GLY A 5 -72.96 -19.25 -8.63
CA GLY A 5 -72.16 -19.91 -9.66
C GLY A 5 -70.66 -19.65 -9.48
N GLU A 6 -69.94 -20.76 -9.34
CA GLU A 6 -68.50 -20.96 -9.23
C GLU A 6 -67.65 -20.36 -10.37
N GLU A 7 -66.42 -19.96 -9.98
CA GLU A 7 -65.11 -20.23 -10.61
C GLU A 7 -64.86 -20.02 -12.12
N THR A 8 -63.66 -19.78 -12.66
CA THR A 8 -62.36 -19.21 -12.27
C THR A 8 -61.56 -19.12 -13.59
N VAL A 9 -60.46 -18.36 -13.55
CA VAL A 9 -59.25 -18.46 -14.42
C VAL A 9 -59.33 -17.88 -15.83
N ALA A 10 -58.69 -16.71 -16.00
CA ALA A 10 -57.62 -16.53 -16.98
C ALA A 10 -56.85 -15.22 -16.75
N MET A 11 -56.09 -15.12 -15.65
CA MET A 11 -54.98 -14.14 -15.58
C MET A 11 -53.68 -14.82 -16.04
N LYS A 12 -53.65 -15.24 -17.31
CA LYS A 12 -52.40 -15.48 -18.05
C LYS A 12 -51.90 -14.12 -18.56
N GLY A 13 -51.38 -13.32 -17.64
CA GLY A 13 -50.65 -12.10 -17.98
C GLY A 13 -49.21 -12.27 -17.55
N GLU A 14 -48.29 -12.35 -18.52
CA GLU A 14 -46.86 -12.13 -18.27
C GLU A 14 -46.70 -10.81 -17.52
N ARG A 15 -46.43 -10.84 -16.20
CA ARG A 15 -45.97 -9.65 -15.49
C ARG A 15 -44.55 -9.36 -15.96
N LYS A 16 -44.45 -8.52 -16.99
CA LYS A 16 -43.24 -7.88 -17.51
C LYS A 16 -42.88 -6.60 -16.76
N ASP A 17 -43.40 -6.40 -15.55
CA ASP A 17 -42.99 -5.24 -14.75
C ASP A 17 -41.81 -5.62 -13.87
N PRO A 18 -40.60 -5.08 -14.12
CA PRO A 18 -39.50 -5.25 -13.19
C PRO A 18 -39.93 -4.62 -11.87
N LEU A 19 -39.80 -5.38 -10.77
CA LEU A 19 -39.93 -4.85 -9.41
C LEU A 19 -39.22 -3.49 -9.33
N PRO A 20 -39.82 -2.45 -8.72
CA PRO A 20 -39.24 -1.12 -8.69
C PRO A 20 -37.84 -1.19 -8.07
N ILE A 21 -36.84 -0.88 -8.89
CA ILE A 21 -35.42 -0.88 -8.50
C ILE A 21 -35.16 0.45 -7.78
N GLY A 22 -34.53 0.40 -6.59
CA GLY A 22 -34.11 1.59 -5.83
C GLY A 22 -34.65 1.63 -4.40
N TRP A 23 -34.50 2.78 -3.72
CA TRP A 23 -34.92 3.03 -2.33
C TRP A 23 -36.39 2.60 -2.05
N PHE A 24 -37.25 2.57 -3.06
CA PHE A 24 -38.66 2.11 -2.95
C PHE A 24 -38.83 0.59 -2.75
N ALA A 25 -37.82 -0.23 -3.04
CA ALA A 25 -37.81 -1.66 -2.72
C ALA A 25 -37.70 -1.95 -1.21
N LEU A 26 -37.41 -0.93 -0.39
CA LEU A 26 -37.45 -1.01 1.07
C LEU A 26 -38.87 -1.01 1.63
N PHE A 27 -39.83 -0.41 0.90
CA PHE A 27 -41.21 -0.21 1.35
C PHE A 27 -42.21 -1.15 0.66
N THR A 28 -41.74 -2.10 -0.15
CA THR A 28 -42.62 -3.05 -0.83
C THR A 28 -43.16 -4.09 0.15
N PRO A 29 -44.50 -4.29 0.24
CA PRO A 29 -45.11 -5.30 1.10
C PRO A 29 -44.54 -6.70 0.80
N SER A 30 -44.24 -7.46 1.86
CA SER A 30 -43.43 -8.69 1.75
C SER A 30 -44.13 -9.86 1.05
N ASP A 31 -45.44 -9.79 0.99
CA ASP A 31 -46.42 -10.66 0.34
C ASP A 31 -46.47 -10.47 -1.19
N ALA A 32 -45.97 -9.33 -1.70
CA ALA A 32 -45.87 -9.06 -3.14
C ALA A 32 -44.54 -9.55 -3.77
N MET A 33 -43.61 -10.10 -2.99
CA MET A 33 -42.32 -10.56 -3.49
C MET A 33 -42.31 -12.06 -3.80
N PRO A 34 -41.77 -12.50 -4.96
CA PRO A 34 -41.54 -13.92 -5.22
C PRO A 34 -40.68 -14.56 -4.12
N LYS A 35 -40.95 -15.82 -3.78
CA LYS A 35 -40.22 -16.59 -2.75
C LYS A 35 -38.71 -16.64 -2.98
N ASP A 36 -38.22 -16.41 -4.18
CA ASP A 36 -36.81 -16.21 -4.45
C ASP A 36 -36.58 -14.98 -5.32
N ARG A 37 -35.44 -14.32 -5.10
CA ARG A 37 -34.98 -13.27 -5.98
C ARG A 37 -34.37 -13.89 -7.24
N GLY A 38 -34.66 -13.30 -8.39
CA GLY A 38 -33.96 -13.64 -9.63
C GLY A 38 -32.45 -13.47 -9.45
N LEU A 39 -31.66 -14.40 -10.00
CA LEU A 39 -30.20 -14.34 -9.91
C LEU A 39 -29.61 -13.19 -10.76
N TYR A 40 -30.40 -12.66 -11.70
CA TYR A 40 -29.97 -11.69 -12.72
C TYR A 40 -28.66 -12.12 -13.43
N PHE A 41 -28.53 -13.44 -13.66
CA PHE A 41 -27.29 -14.07 -14.12
C PHE A 41 -26.75 -13.40 -15.39
N ARG A 42 -27.58 -13.19 -16.40
CA ARG A 42 -27.17 -12.56 -17.68
C ARG A 42 -26.51 -11.18 -17.47
N ARG A 43 -27.10 -10.32 -16.64
CA ARG A 43 -26.56 -8.99 -16.35
C ARG A 43 -25.22 -9.08 -15.61
N ARG A 44 -25.11 -9.96 -14.63
CA ARG A 44 -23.88 -10.11 -13.84
C ARG A 44 -22.77 -10.78 -14.64
N ALA A 45 -23.11 -11.78 -15.45
CA ALA A 45 -22.21 -12.40 -16.40
C ALA A 45 -21.69 -11.39 -17.43
N LEU A 46 -22.55 -10.47 -17.91
CA LEU A 46 -22.11 -9.39 -18.79
C LEU A 46 -21.11 -8.45 -18.09
N ILE A 47 -21.38 -8.03 -16.85
CA ILE A 47 -20.45 -7.20 -16.07
C ILE A 47 -19.11 -7.90 -15.88
N MET A 48 -19.14 -9.16 -15.43
CA MET A 48 -17.92 -9.96 -15.24
C MET A 48 -17.18 -10.19 -16.57
N GLY A 49 -17.91 -10.40 -17.67
CA GLY A 49 -17.34 -10.54 -19.01
C GLY A 49 -16.62 -9.27 -19.48
N ILE A 50 -17.24 -8.10 -19.30
CA ILE A 50 -16.60 -6.81 -19.62
C ILE A 50 -15.35 -6.60 -18.77
N GLY A 51 -15.46 -6.82 -17.45
CA GLY A 51 -14.31 -6.67 -16.56
C GLY A 51 -13.19 -7.64 -16.91
N PHE A 52 -13.50 -8.88 -17.29
CA PHE A 52 -12.52 -9.86 -17.76
C PHE A 52 -11.84 -9.40 -19.06
N ILE A 53 -12.59 -8.85 -20.02
CA ILE A 53 -12.00 -8.27 -21.25
C ILE A 53 -11.01 -7.16 -20.90
N VAL A 54 -11.35 -6.27 -19.96
CA VAL A 54 -10.45 -5.20 -19.50
C VAL A 54 -9.18 -5.79 -18.86
N LEU A 55 -9.31 -6.84 -18.05
CA LEU A 55 -8.15 -7.52 -17.43
C LEU A 55 -7.25 -8.16 -18.46
N VAL A 56 -7.80 -8.83 -19.47
CA VAL A 56 -7.02 -9.42 -20.58
C VAL A 56 -6.32 -8.33 -21.39
N ALA A 57 -7.00 -7.21 -21.67
CA ALA A 57 -6.41 -6.07 -22.36
C ALA A 57 -5.28 -5.43 -21.54
N ALA A 58 -5.47 -5.25 -20.23
CA ALA A 58 -4.43 -4.76 -19.33
C ALA A 58 -3.24 -5.73 -19.28
N TRP A 59 -3.47 -7.02 -19.13
CA TRP A 59 -2.39 -8.02 -19.16
C TRP A 59 -1.61 -7.98 -20.48
N GLY A 60 -2.31 -7.88 -21.62
CA GLY A 60 -1.69 -7.76 -22.94
C GLY A 60 -0.87 -6.48 -23.09
N ALA A 61 -1.38 -5.34 -22.63
CA ALA A 61 -0.65 -4.08 -22.59
C ALA A 61 0.59 -4.17 -21.68
N GLY A 62 0.47 -4.88 -20.55
CA GLY A 62 1.55 -5.17 -19.61
C GLY A 62 2.71 -5.97 -20.21
N GLN A 63 2.50 -6.71 -21.31
CA GLN A 63 3.58 -7.46 -21.96
C GLN A 63 4.56 -6.57 -22.74
N SER A 64 4.21 -5.30 -22.99
CA SER A 64 5.10 -4.34 -23.65
C SER A 64 5.75 -3.43 -22.61
N GLY A 65 7.00 -3.72 -22.26
CA GLY A 65 7.77 -2.91 -21.31
C GLY A 65 7.91 -1.44 -21.73
N GLU A 66 8.01 -1.16 -23.04
CA GLU A 66 8.05 0.21 -23.55
C GLU A 66 6.72 0.94 -23.34
N PHE A 67 5.59 0.28 -23.61
CA PHE A 67 4.26 0.86 -23.35
C PHE A 67 4.08 1.14 -21.85
N VAL A 68 4.40 0.14 -21.01
CA VAL A 68 4.26 0.25 -19.56
C VAL A 68 5.11 1.39 -19.02
N GLU A 69 6.37 1.51 -19.42
CA GLU A 69 7.25 2.55 -18.88
C GLU A 69 6.90 3.94 -19.45
N LYS A 70 6.89 4.10 -20.77
CA LYS A 70 6.80 5.42 -21.41
C LYS A 70 5.37 5.97 -21.45
N THR A 71 4.39 5.13 -21.72
CA THR A 71 3.00 5.58 -21.93
C THR A 71 2.21 5.54 -20.63
N TYR A 72 2.31 4.44 -19.90
CA TYR A 72 1.53 4.24 -18.69
C TYR A 72 2.20 4.87 -17.46
N ALA A 73 3.37 4.37 -17.06
CA ALA A 73 4.01 4.71 -15.78
C ALA A 73 4.57 6.13 -15.72
N ASN A 74 4.99 6.71 -16.85
CA ASN A 74 5.45 8.11 -16.92
C ASN A 74 4.35 9.09 -17.39
N GLY A 75 3.23 8.57 -17.92
CA GLY A 75 2.15 9.38 -18.49
C GLY A 75 0.82 9.20 -17.75
N PHE A 76 0.05 8.20 -18.21
CA PHE A 76 -1.33 7.99 -17.76
C PHE A 76 -1.43 7.70 -16.26
N GLY A 77 -0.66 6.76 -15.73
CA GLY A 77 -0.68 6.37 -14.31
C GLY A 77 -0.37 7.54 -13.38
N GLN A 78 0.61 8.37 -13.74
CA GLN A 78 0.98 9.57 -12.96
C GLN A 78 -0.12 10.62 -12.99
N SER A 79 -0.78 10.79 -14.14
CA SER A 79 -1.84 11.76 -14.31
C SER A 79 -3.11 11.34 -13.56
N VAL A 80 -3.47 10.06 -13.61
CA VAL A 80 -4.59 9.49 -12.83
C VAL A 80 -4.29 9.59 -11.34
N GLY A 81 -3.11 9.17 -10.89
CA GLY A 81 -2.72 9.26 -9.48
C GLY A 81 -2.80 10.69 -8.94
N ARG A 82 -2.28 11.68 -9.69
CA ARG A 82 -2.40 13.11 -9.33
C ARG A 82 -3.85 13.59 -9.31
N GLY A 83 -4.65 13.21 -10.30
CA GLY A 83 -6.06 13.59 -10.37
C GLY A 83 -6.87 13.06 -9.19
N LEU A 84 -6.69 11.77 -8.86
CA LEU A 84 -7.32 11.14 -7.70
C LEU A 84 -6.88 11.81 -6.41
N ALA A 85 -5.57 12.03 -6.23
CA ALA A 85 -5.02 12.65 -5.04
C ALA A 85 -5.43 14.12 -4.87
N PHE A 86 -5.62 14.86 -5.97
CA PHE A 86 -6.18 16.21 -5.94
C PHE A 86 -7.63 16.20 -5.41
N VAL A 87 -8.45 15.27 -5.89
CA VAL A 87 -9.85 15.14 -5.46
C VAL A 87 -9.96 14.69 -4.00
N SER A 88 -9.20 13.67 -3.60
CA SER A 88 -9.20 13.18 -2.21
C SER A 88 -8.51 14.15 -1.25
N GLY A 89 -7.55 14.94 -1.74
CA GLY A 89 -6.78 15.93 -0.98
C GLY A 89 -7.63 17.03 -0.32
N VAL A 90 -8.86 17.25 -0.79
CA VAL A 90 -9.82 18.20 -0.19
C VAL A 90 -10.13 17.87 1.28
N LEU A 91 -10.11 16.58 1.64
CA LEU A 91 -10.38 16.15 3.00
C LEU A 91 -9.07 15.93 3.77
N PRO A 92 -8.97 16.37 5.04
CA PRO A 92 -7.77 16.16 5.85
C PRO A 92 -7.61 14.71 6.33
N THR A 93 -8.68 13.91 6.27
CA THR A 93 -8.74 12.50 6.67
C THR A 93 -8.75 11.56 5.47
N SER A 94 -8.32 10.32 5.66
CA SER A 94 -8.30 9.29 4.61
C SER A 94 -9.68 9.06 3.99
N VAL A 95 -9.81 9.36 2.69
CA VAL A 95 -11.00 9.01 1.89
C VAL A 95 -11.06 7.50 1.66
N ALA A 96 -9.90 6.84 1.57
CA ALA A 96 -9.78 5.40 1.46
C ALA A 96 -10.49 4.68 2.62
N GLU A 97 -10.34 5.15 3.87
CA GLU A 97 -11.07 4.59 5.02
C GLU A 97 -12.59 4.67 4.85
N VAL A 98 -13.10 5.82 4.39
CA VAL A 98 -14.52 6.01 4.13
C VAL A 98 -15.01 5.04 3.06
N VAL A 99 -14.27 4.89 1.96
CA VAL A 99 -14.59 3.95 0.88
C VAL A 99 -14.63 2.51 1.42
N ILE A 100 -13.63 2.10 2.21
CA ILE A 100 -13.57 0.76 2.81
C ILE A 100 -14.77 0.53 3.73
N VAL A 101 -15.08 1.47 4.63
CA VAL A 101 -16.22 1.37 5.55
C VAL A 101 -17.54 1.27 4.79
N LEU A 102 -17.74 2.07 3.74
CA LEU A 102 -18.96 2.03 2.92
C LEU A 102 -19.10 0.71 2.16
N VAL A 103 -18.01 0.18 1.58
CA VAL A 103 -18.02 -1.10 0.87
C VAL A 103 -18.31 -2.25 1.83
N VAL A 104 -17.60 -2.32 2.97
CA VAL A 104 -17.81 -3.35 3.99
C VAL A 104 -19.23 -3.26 4.56
N GLY A 105 -19.67 -2.05 4.93
CA GLY A 105 -21.02 -1.81 5.43
C GLY A 105 -22.10 -2.24 4.43
N TRP A 106 -21.92 -1.93 3.14
CA TRP A 106 -22.82 -2.40 2.08
C TRP A 106 -22.90 -3.92 2.01
N PHE A 107 -21.77 -4.63 2.03
CA PHE A 107 -21.76 -6.09 2.01
C PHE A 107 -22.37 -6.71 3.27
N LEU A 108 -22.13 -6.12 4.45
CA LEU A 108 -22.77 -6.55 5.70
C LEU A 108 -24.29 -6.37 5.64
N LEU A 109 -24.77 -5.22 5.17
CA LEU A 109 -26.21 -4.94 5.04
C LEU A 109 -26.90 -5.90 4.06
N VAL A 110 -26.29 -6.14 2.89
CA VAL A 110 -26.82 -7.08 1.89
C VAL A 110 -26.85 -8.51 2.47
N THR A 111 -25.82 -8.90 3.20
CA THR A 111 -25.72 -10.23 3.84
C THR A 111 -26.74 -10.39 4.97
N ALA A 112 -26.84 -9.42 5.88
CA ALA A 112 -27.82 -9.42 6.97
C ALA A 112 -29.25 -9.48 6.43
N ARG A 113 -29.56 -8.68 5.39
CA ARG A 113 -30.87 -8.76 4.72
C ARG A 113 -31.12 -10.12 4.10
N ALA A 114 -30.09 -10.73 3.48
CA ALA A 114 -30.22 -12.05 2.91
C ALA A 114 -30.49 -13.12 3.98
N ALA A 115 -29.75 -13.08 5.10
CA ALA A 115 -29.93 -13.98 6.24
C ALA A 115 -31.33 -13.83 6.87
N TRP A 116 -31.80 -12.60 7.03
CA TRP A 116 -33.14 -12.28 7.53
C TRP A 116 -34.27 -12.87 6.67
N HIS A 117 -34.19 -12.71 5.34
CA HIS A 117 -35.16 -13.32 4.41
C HIS A 117 -35.12 -14.85 4.44
N VAL A 118 -33.95 -15.44 4.66
CA VAL A 118 -33.80 -16.90 4.83
C VAL A 118 -34.44 -17.36 6.15
N GLY A 119 -34.16 -16.65 7.25
CA GLY A 119 -34.70 -16.95 8.58
C GLY A 119 -36.23 -16.92 8.62
N TRP A 120 -36.85 -15.97 7.90
CA TRP A 120 -38.30 -15.90 7.75
C TRP A 120 -38.89 -16.75 6.63
N ARG A 121 -38.11 -17.68 6.06
CA ARG A 121 -38.54 -18.60 4.99
C ARG A 121 -39.09 -17.89 3.74
N LYS A 122 -38.79 -16.60 3.59
CA LYS A 122 -39.11 -15.76 2.41
C LYS A 122 -38.09 -15.93 1.29
N ARG A 123 -37.01 -16.70 1.52
CA ARG A 123 -35.94 -16.97 0.57
C ARG A 123 -35.22 -18.28 0.88
N ARG A 124 -34.82 -19.04 -0.14
CA ARG A 124 -33.96 -20.22 0.05
C ARG A 124 -32.51 -19.82 0.35
N ALA A 125 -31.86 -20.51 1.28
CA ALA A 125 -30.45 -20.27 1.62
C ALA A 125 -29.52 -20.38 0.40
N LEU A 126 -29.72 -21.40 -0.44
CA LEU A 126 -28.96 -21.57 -1.68
C LEU A 126 -29.13 -20.39 -2.65
N ASN A 127 -30.35 -19.84 -2.78
CA ASN A 127 -30.60 -18.64 -3.58
C ASN A 127 -29.91 -17.40 -2.96
N ALA A 128 -29.87 -17.30 -1.64
CA ALA A 128 -29.14 -16.25 -0.93
C ALA A 128 -27.64 -16.29 -1.22
N VAL A 129 -27.02 -17.46 -1.07
CA VAL A 129 -25.60 -17.69 -1.35
C VAL A 129 -25.28 -17.44 -2.82
N ALA A 130 -26.04 -18.00 -3.76
CA ALA A 130 -25.81 -17.81 -5.19
C ALA A 130 -25.89 -16.32 -5.61
N CYS A 131 -26.90 -15.60 -5.13
CA CYS A 131 -26.97 -14.16 -5.36
C CYS A 131 -25.86 -13.38 -4.68
N GLY A 132 -25.42 -13.78 -3.48
CA GLY A 132 -24.30 -13.16 -2.78
C GLY A 132 -23.02 -13.32 -3.57
N GLY A 133 -22.67 -14.56 -3.92
CA GLY A 133 -21.49 -14.90 -4.72
C GLY A 133 -21.47 -14.18 -6.07
N LEU A 134 -22.59 -14.13 -6.79
CA LEU A 134 -22.65 -13.40 -8.07
C LEU A 134 -22.53 -11.87 -7.91
N HIS A 135 -22.99 -11.29 -6.79
CA HIS A 135 -22.78 -9.85 -6.52
C HIS A 135 -21.32 -9.58 -6.17
N PHE A 136 -20.74 -10.40 -5.29
CA PHE A 136 -19.34 -10.31 -4.91
C PHE A 136 -18.44 -10.48 -6.13
N GLY A 137 -18.67 -11.51 -6.96
CA GLY A 137 -17.92 -11.73 -8.19
C GLY A 137 -17.97 -10.54 -9.13
N ALA A 138 -19.16 -9.99 -9.41
CA ALA A 138 -19.29 -8.80 -10.25
C ALA A 138 -18.57 -7.57 -9.67
N PHE A 139 -18.67 -7.35 -8.36
CA PHE A 139 -17.94 -6.27 -7.68
C PHE A 139 -16.43 -6.48 -7.76
N ALA A 140 -15.94 -7.69 -7.44
CA ALA A 140 -14.53 -8.03 -7.44
C ALA A 140 -13.91 -7.88 -8.85
N THR A 141 -14.62 -8.29 -9.91
CA THR A 141 -14.13 -8.09 -11.29
C THR A 141 -14.03 -6.61 -11.64
N ILE A 142 -15.01 -5.79 -11.28
CA ILE A 142 -14.93 -4.33 -11.51
C ILE A 142 -13.77 -3.73 -10.72
N ALA A 143 -13.67 -4.04 -9.43
CA ALA A 143 -12.63 -3.51 -8.56
C ALA A 143 -11.23 -3.86 -9.08
N LEU A 144 -11.02 -5.11 -9.50
CA LEU A 144 -9.75 -5.59 -10.06
C LEU A 144 -9.45 -4.96 -11.42
N ALA A 145 -10.45 -4.82 -12.30
CA ALA A 145 -10.28 -4.15 -13.59
C ALA A 145 -9.88 -2.68 -13.40
N LEU A 146 -10.58 -1.96 -12.52
CA LEU A 146 -10.23 -0.57 -12.18
C LEU A 146 -8.85 -0.47 -11.54
N PHE A 147 -8.49 -1.42 -10.69
CA PHE A 147 -7.17 -1.49 -10.09
C PHE A 147 -6.07 -1.56 -11.17
N TYR A 148 -6.16 -2.48 -12.13
CA TYR A 148 -5.15 -2.59 -13.20
C TYR A 148 -5.12 -1.38 -14.12
N VAL A 149 -6.28 -0.79 -14.42
CA VAL A 149 -6.37 0.42 -15.24
C VAL A 149 -5.75 1.61 -14.52
N PHE A 150 -5.98 1.79 -13.21
CA PHE A 150 -5.53 2.98 -12.48
C PHE A 150 -4.11 2.87 -11.93
N TRP A 151 -3.64 1.66 -11.59
CA TRP A 151 -2.31 1.51 -11.01
C TRP A 151 -1.63 0.17 -11.30
N GLY A 152 -2.37 -0.94 -11.39
CA GLY A 152 -1.79 -2.30 -11.43
C GLY A 152 -0.90 -2.60 -12.63
N LEU A 153 -1.02 -1.89 -13.75
CA LEU A 153 -0.07 -2.01 -14.87
C LEU A 153 1.38 -1.68 -14.48
N ASN A 154 1.60 -0.95 -13.39
CA ASN A 154 2.94 -0.67 -12.87
C ASN A 154 3.68 -1.92 -12.36
N TYR A 155 3.00 -3.04 -12.10
CA TYR A 155 3.66 -4.30 -11.74
C TYR A 155 4.45 -4.92 -12.90
N PHE A 156 4.17 -4.51 -14.15
CA PHE A 156 4.87 -4.98 -15.34
C PHE A 156 6.12 -4.16 -15.69
N ARG A 157 6.48 -3.17 -14.87
CA ARG A 157 7.69 -2.36 -15.07
C ARG A 157 8.94 -3.23 -14.88
N ALA A 158 9.98 -2.92 -15.64
CA ALA A 158 11.30 -3.51 -15.41
C ALA A 158 11.85 -3.09 -14.02
N PRO A 159 12.65 -3.93 -13.36
CA PRO A 159 13.29 -3.56 -12.09
C PRO A 159 14.13 -2.28 -12.20
N LEU A 160 14.25 -1.52 -11.11
CA LEU A 160 14.98 -0.26 -11.06
C LEU A 160 16.41 -0.39 -11.58
N VAL A 161 17.10 -1.48 -11.23
CA VAL A 161 18.46 -1.77 -11.70
C VAL A 161 18.54 -1.79 -13.23
N GLU A 162 17.51 -2.30 -13.91
CA GLU A 162 17.45 -2.29 -15.38
C GLU A 162 17.06 -0.90 -15.90
N ARG A 163 16.03 -0.29 -15.32
CA ARG A 163 15.55 1.05 -15.72
C ARG A 163 16.62 2.13 -15.60
N GLN A 164 17.55 1.97 -14.66
CA GLN A 164 18.63 2.91 -14.38
C GLN A 164 20.00 2.49 -14.94
N ASN A 165 20.08 1.35 -15.63
CA ASN A 165 21.32 0.78 -16.15
C ASN A 165 22.39 0.51 -15.07
N TRP A 166 22.00 -0.06 -13.92
CA TRP A 166 22.90 -0.38 -12.80
C TRP A 166 23.30 -1.86 -12.73
N GLN A 167 23.12 -2.61 -13.82
CA GLN A 167 23.39 -4.05 -13.84
C GLN A 167 24.85 -4.36 -13.48
N GLU A 168 25.80 -3.51 -13.87
CA GLU A 168 27.22 -3.67 -13.51
C GLU A 168 27.45 -3.58 -12.00
N TYR A 169 26.81 -2.62 -11.33
CA TYR A 169 26.91 -2.45 -9.88
C TYR A 169 26.17 -3.56 -9.11
N ALA A 170 25.12 -4.13 -9.71
CA ALA A 170 24.34 -5.23 -9.13
C ALA A 170 24.98 -6.62 -9.30
N LYS A 171 26.09 -6.74 -10.04
CA LYS A 171 26.86 -7.99 -10.11
C LYS A 171 27.49 -8.27 -8.76
N ASN A 172 27.46 -9.54 -8.38
CA ASN A 172 28.15 -10.01 -7.19
C ASN A 172 29.66 -9.76 -7.38
N ALA A 173 30.29 -9.13 -6.39
CA ALA A 173 31.72 -8.94 -6.32
C ALA A 173 32.37 -10.07 -5.54
N ASP A 174 33.67 -9.95 -5.25
CA ASP A 174 34.32 -10.82 -4.29
C ASP A 174 33.61 -10.71 -2.91
N PRO A 175 33.37 -11.82 -2.18
CA PRO A 175 32.69 -11.77 -0.89
C PRO A 175 33.32 -10.83 0.13
N GLU A 176 34.64 -10.67 0.11
CA GLU A 176 35.36 -9.75 1.00
C GLU A 176 35.09 -8.29 0.62
N GLU A 177 35.12 -7.97 -0.68
CA GLU A 177 34.76 -6.64 -1.18
C GLU A 177 33.30 -6.28 -0.88
N GLU A 178 32.37 -7.24 -0.99
CA GLU A 178 30.97 -7.03 -0.64
C GLU A 178 30.77 -6.78 0.85
N ALA A 179 31.46 -7.54 1.71
CA ALA A 179 31.41 -7.38 3.15
C ALA A 179 31.99 -6.01 3.58
N ASP A 180 33.09 -5.58 2.95
CA ASP A 180 33.71 -4.27 3.21
C ASP A 180 32.81 -3.11 2.77
N LEU A 181 32.22 -3.18 1.57
CA LEU A 181 31.27 -2.17 1.11
C LEU A 181 30.03 -2.11 2.00
N LEU A 182 29.52 -3.26 2.43
CA LEU A 182 28.39 -3.35 3.35
C LEU A 182 28.74 -2.73 4.71
N TYR A 183 29.91 -3.04 5.27
CA TYR A 183 30.40 -2.44 6.51
C TYR A 183 30.52 -0.92 6.39
N GLN A 184 31.15 -0.42 5.33
CA GLN A 184 31.30 1.02 5.08
C GLN A 184 29.93 1.71 4.97
N SER A 185 29.00 1.13 4.21
CA SER A 185 27.65 1.66 4.05
C SER A 185 26.85 1.63 5.37
N CYS A 186 27.04 0.58 6.19
CA CYS A 186 26.45 0.52 7.53
C CYS A 186 26.99 1.64 8.42
N ARG A 187 28.32 1.83 8.43
CA ARG A 187 28.98 2.86 9.24
C ARG A 187 28.47 4.25 8.87
N GLU A 188 28.44 4.57 7.58
CA GLU A 188 27.87 5.83 7.07
C GLU A 188 26.42 6.03 7.55
N ALA A 189 25.58 4.99 7.46
CA ALA A 189 24.19 5.08 7.90
C ALA A 189 24.06 5.28 9.42
N VAL A 190 24.89 4.62 10.24
CA VAL A 190 24.90 4.78 11.70
C VAL A 190 25.34 6.20 12.08
N GLU A 191 26.47 6.67 11.54
CA GLU A 191 27.00 8.02 11.79
C GLU A 191 26.01 9.10 11.36
N ALA A 192 25.40 8.96 10.17
CA ALA A 192 24.39 9.90 9.68
C ALA A 192 23.11 9.85 10.53
N THR A 193 22.71 8.68 11.03
CA THR A 193 21.58 8.59 11.94
C THR A 193 21.87 9.33 13.25
N ASN A 194 23.01 9.08 13.87
CA ASN A 194 23.43 9.77 15.10
C ASN A 194 23.47 11.29 14.90
N THR A 195 24.08 11.74 13.81
CA THR A 195 24.19 13.16 13.46
C THR A 195 22.82 13.82 13.30
N ASN A 196 21.92 13.20 12.53
CA ASN A 196 20.57 13.75 12.33
C ASN A 196 19.70 13.62 13.59
N TYR A 197 19.92 12.61 14.45
CA TYR A 197 19.26 12.52 15.76
C TYR A 197 19.62 13.72 16.63
N VAL A 198 20.92 14.00 16.82
CA VAL A 198 21.38 15.12 17.63
C VAL A 198 20.89 16.45 17.06
N ALA A 199 20.93 16.61 15.74
CA ALA A 199 20.45 17.83 15.09
C ALA A 199 18.92 18.00 15.22
N ALA A 200 18.14 16.91 15.21
CA ALA A 200 16.69 16.97 15.36
C ALA A 200 16.23 17.10 16.83
N MET A 201 16.93 16.44 17.75
CA MET A 201 16.55 16.32 19.16
C MET A 201 17.29 17.30 20.07
N THR A 202 18.36 17.93 19.58
CA THR A 202 19.28 18.79 20.34
C THR A 202 19.94 18.08 21.54
N SER A 203 19.99 16.75 21.52
CA SER A 203 20.58 15.89 22.56
C SER A 203 21.00 14.55 21.95
N GLU A 204 21.99 13.89 22.55
CA GLU A 204 22.36 12.51 22.23
C GLU A 204 21.41 11.48 22.89
N ASP A 205 20.72 11.89 23.94
CA ASP A 205 19.71 11.09 24.64
C ASP A 205 18.67 12.00 25.30
N LEU A 206 17.39 11.80 25.00
CA LEU A 206 16.28 12.48 25.67
C LEU A 206 15.88 11.81 26.99
N GLY A 207 16.41 10.62 27.28
CA GLY A 207 15.94 9.75 28.37
C GLY A 207 14.63 9.03 28.06
N SER A 208 14.01 9.31 26.92
CA SER A 208 12.79 8.70 26.40
C SER A 208 12.88 8.52 24.88
N PRO A 209 12.01 7.69 24.27
CA PRO A 209 11.88 7.66 22.82
C PRO A 209 11.60 9.06 22.25
N SER A 210 12.13 9.34 21.06
CA SER A 210 11.91 10.59 20.35
C SER A 210 10.45 10.72 19.93
N THR A 211 10.00 11.96 19.96
CA THR A 211 8.72 12.37 19.40
C THR A 211 8.98 13.55 18.48
N TYR A 212 8.33 13.56 17.32
CA TYR A 212 8.40 14.74 16.47
C TYR A 212 7.71 15.90 17.19
N ARG A 213 8.41 17.03 17.33
CA ARG A 213 7.92 18.20 18.07
C ARG A 213 7.22 19.24 17.19
N GLY A 214 7.21 19.06 15.87
CA GLY A 214 6.60 19.99 14.90
C GLY A 214 5.30 19.48 14.27
N GLU A 215 4.83 20.19 13.25
CA GLU A 215 3.70 19.76 12.42
C GLU A 215 4.13 18.75 11.36
N LEU A 216 3.51 17.57 11.33
CA LEU A 216 3.88 16.49 10.41
C LEU A 216 3.76 16.89 8.92
N THR A 217 2.90 17.86 8.60
CA THR A 217 2.72 18.45 7.27
C THR A 217 3.98 19.15 6.76
N ILE A 218 4.81 19.70 7.65
CA ILE A 218 6.10 20.31 7.30
C ILE A 218 7.06 19.22 6.84
N VAL A 219 7.16 18.12 7.60
CA VAL A 219 7.99 16.96 7.25
C VAL A 219 7.53 16.34 5.93
N ASP A 220 6.21 16.16 5.77
CA ASP A 220 5.59 15.60 4.57
C ASP A 220 5.89 16.46 3.32
N SER A 221 5.84 17.78 3.45
CA SER A 221 6.22 18.72 2.38
C SER A 221 7.71 18.63 2.05
N ALA A 222 8.57 18.54 3.07
CA ALA A 222 10.00 18.41 2.89
C ALA A 222 10.38 17.07 2.21
N ILE A 223 9.62 16.00 2.45
CA ILE A 223 9.73 14.72 1.72
C ILE A 223 9.39 14.90 0.23
N ASP A 224 8.39 15.71 -0.14
CA ASP A 224 8.11 15.99 -1.55
C ASP A 224 9.26 16.76 -2.23
N VAL A 225 9.92 17.69 -1.52
CA VAL A 225 11.15 18.33 -2.00
C VAL A 225 12.27 17.29 -2.17
N GLY A 226 12.38 16.33 -1.23
CA GLY A 226 13.29 15.19 -1.38
C GLY A 226 13.02 14.39 -2.66
N TYR A 227 11.76 14.11 -2.97
CA TYR A 227 11.39 13.45 -4.23
C TYR A 227 11.74 14.26 -5.48
N GLU A 228 11.66 15.59 -5.42
CA GLU A 228 12.11 16.46 -6.51
C GLU A 228 13.62 16.34 -6.75
N ARG A 229 14.43 16.37 -5.68
CA ARG A 229 15.89 16.15 -5.79
C ARG A 229 16.23 14.76 -6.32
N VAL A 230 15.53 13.72 -5.84
CA VAL A 230 15.71 12.35 -6.33
C VAL A 230 15.36 12.21 -7.81
N GLN A 231 14.34 12.94 -8.30
CA GLN A 231 14.04 12.99 -9.73
C GLN A 231 15.22 13.52 -10.53
N GLY A 232 15.83 14.63 -10.09
CA GLY A 232 17.00 15.21 -10.74
C GLY A 232 18.24 14.29 -10.67
N GLU A 233 18.55 13.77 -9.49
CA GLU A 233 19.72 12.92 -9.25
C GLU A 233 19.69 11.64 -10.10
N LEU A 234 18.52 10.98 -10.14
CA LEU A 234 18.34 9.72 -10.87
C LEU A 234 17.86 9.94 -12.31
N LYS A 235 17.74 11.20 -12.76
CA LYS A 235 17.27 11.59 -14.10
C LYS A 235 15.96 10.88 -14.49
N LEU A 236 15.02 10.84 -13.55
CA LEU A 236 13.72 10.22 -13.75
C LEU A 236 12.83 11.14 -14.59
N ASP A 237 11.72 10.59 -15.07
CA ASP A 237 10.71 11.38 -15.78
C ASP A 237 10.22 12.58 -14.94
N GLU A 238 9.93 13.69 -15.60
CA GLU A 238 9.49 14.93 -14.97
C GLU A 238 8.22 14.76 -14.12
N SER A 239 7.36 13.79 -14.41
CA SER A 239 6.19 13.48 -13.60
C SER A 239 6.53 12.96 -12.18
N PHE A 240 7.76 12.47 -11.97
CA PHE A 240 8.19 11.90 -10.70
C PHE A 240 8.32 12.96 -9.59
N LYS A 241 8.74 14.18 -9.92
CA LYS A 241 8.90 15.27 -8.94
C LYS A 241 7.59 15.84 -8.42
N ALA A 242 6.51 15.74 -9.21
CA ALA A 242 5.23 16.35 -8.86
C ALA A 242 4.68 15.79 -7.54
N SER A 243 4.20 16.66 -6.64
CA SER A 243 3.50 16.22 -5.41
C SER A 243 2.13 15.62 -5.73
N ARG A 244 1.67 14.72 -4.87
CA ARG A 244 0.32 14.12 -4.86
C ARG A 244 -0.41 14.43 -3.55
N GLY A 245 -0.06 15.55 -2.92
CA GLY A 245 -0.66 16.01 -1.67
C GLY A 245 -0.13 15.29 -0.42
N PHE A 246 -0.66 15.71 0.72
CA PHE A 246 -0.27 15.20 2.03
C PHE A 246 -0.70 13.74 2.24
N ALA A 247 0.17 12.94 2.85
CA ALA A 247 -0.19 11.63 3.36
C ALA A 247 -1.25 11.77 4.46
N LYS A 248 -2.19 10.82 4.49
CA LYS A 248 -3.37 10.88 5.35
C LYS A 248 -3.19 10.00 6.58
N PRO A 249 -3.36 10.55 7.81
CA PRO A 249 -3.38 9.74 9.01
C PRO A 249 -4.64 8.88 9.02
N VAL A 250 -4.49 7.56 9.19
CA VAL A 250 -5.62 6.63 9.27
C VAL A 250 -6.28 6.76 10.65
N ALA A 251 -7.56 7.12 10.69
CA ALA A 251 -8.33 7.25 11.92
C ALA A 251 -8.37 5.92 12.69
N ALA A 252 -8.62 4.83 11.97
CA ALA A 252 -8.65 3.44 12.44
C ALA A 252 -7.27 2.77 12.45
N SER A 253 -6.19 3.52 12.73
CA SER A 253 -4.81 3.00 12.83
C SER A 253 -4.66 1.80 13.79
N PHE A 254 -5.55 1.66 14.78
CA PHE A 254 -5.57 0.47 15.63
C PHE A 254 -5.82 -0.82 14.82
N VAL A 255 -6.68 -0.79 13.78
CA VAL A 255 -6.89 -1.94 12.89
C VAL A 255 -5.62 -2.26 12.11
N MET A 256 -4.91 -1.24 11.63
CA MET A 256 -3.63 -1.42 10.96
C MET A 256 -2.60 -2.10 11.85
N ASN A 257 -2.57 -1.80 13.16
CA ASN A 257 -1.70 -2.51 14.11
C ASN A 257 -1.98 -4.02 14.16
N TYR A 258 -3.25 -4.43 14.27
CA TYR A 258 -3.63 -5.86 14.25
C TYR A 258 -3.31 -6.54 12.92
N LEU A 259 -3.34 -5.78 11.81
CA LEU A 259 -2.94 -6.26 10.49
C LEU A 259 -1.43 -6.18 10.24
N GLN A 260 -0.66 -5.60 11.18
CA GLN A 260 0.76 -5.32 11.08
C GLN A 260 1.14 -4.45 9.86
N ILE A 261 0.33 -3.42 9.60
CA ILE A 261 0.51 -2.48 8.49
C ILE A 261 0.96 -1.12 9.05
N SER A 262 2.09 -0.61 8.54
CA SER A 262 2.63 0.71 8.89
C SER A 262 2.07 1.82 7.98
N GLY A 263 1.86 1.53 6.71
CA GLY A 263 1.30 2.43 5.71
C GLY A 263 0.58 1.68 4.61
N VAL A 264 -0.23 2.40 3.83
CA VAL A 264 -0.89 1.86 2.64
C VAL A 264 -1.19 2.96 1.63
N TYR A 265 -0.69 2.78 0.41
CA TYR A 265 -1.18 3.50 -0.75
C TYR A 265 -2.48 2.89 -1.24
N PHE A 266 -3.53 3.72 -1.41
CA PHE A 266 -4.83 3.27 -1.89
C PHE A 266 -5.07 3.70 -3.35
N PRO A 267 -4.92 2.80 -4.34
CA PRO A 267 -4.92 3.16 -5.76
C PRO A 267 -6.20 3.83 -6.27
N TRP A 268 -7.35 3.53 -5.66
CA TRP A 268 -8.64 4.07 -6.10
C TRP A 268 -8.91 5.50 -5.61
N THR A 269 -8.18 5.99 -4.60
CA THR A 269 -8.26 7.38 -4.11
C THR A 269 -6.95 8.16 -4.32
N GLY A 270 -5.88 7.48 -4.73
CA GLY A 270 -4.56 8.08 -4.94
C GLY A 270 -3.86 8.50 -3.65
N GLU A 271 -4.35 8.08 -2.48
CA GLU A 271 -3.84 8.53 -1.18
C GLU A 271 -2.70 7.65 -0.67
N ALA A 272 -1.60 8.27 -0.24
CA ALA A 272 -0.68 7.67 0.72
C ALA A 272 -1.31 7.76 2.11
N ASN A 273 -1.46 6.64 2.81
CA ASN A 273 -2.03 6.59 4.16
C ASN A 273 -1.01 6.00 5.13
N TYR A 274 -0.97 6.50 6.36
CA TYR A 274 -0.04 5.98 7.37
C TYR A 274 -0.72 5.70 8.69
N ASN A 275 -0.17 4.72 9.40
CA ASN A 275 -0.53 4.39 10.77
C ASN A 275 0.00 5.50 11.70
N ARG A 276 -0.92 6.30 12.25
CA ARG A 276 -0.58 7.45 13.10
C ARG A 276 -0.23 7.07 14.54
N LEU A 277 -0.40 5.80 14.93
CA LEU A 277 -0.15 5.31 16.29
C LEU A 277 1.26 4.73 16.46
N GLN A 278 1.95 4.42 15.36
CA GLN A 278 3.31 3.88 15.42
C GLN A 278 4.32 4.92 15.96
N PRO A 279 5.49 4.49 16.46
CA PRO A 279 6.51 5.39 16.97
C PRO A 279 6.92 6.48 15.99
N GLY A 280 7.01 7.72 16.48
CA GLY A 280 7.20 8.90 15.64
C GLY A 280 8.45 8.86 14.76
N CYS A 281 9.51 8.21 15.24
CA CYS A 281 10.80 8.09 14.53
C CYS A 281 10.69 7.35 13.19
N SER A 282 9.67 6.52 12.97
CA SER A 282 9.46 5.79 11.71
C SER A 282 8.45 6.44 10.76
N ILE A 283 7.60 7.35 11.26
CA ILE A 283 6.50 7.92 10.47
C ILE A 283 7.00 8.67 9.22
N PRO A 284 8.04 9.52 9.26
CA PRO A 284 8.52 10.20 8.06
C PRO A 284 8.94 9.23 6.95
N PHE A 285 9.70 8.18 7.31
CA PHE A 285 10.07 7.13 6.35
C PHE A 285 8.85 6.42 5.76
N VAL A 286 7.86 6.07 6.59
CA VAL A 286 6.63 5.42 6.11
C VAL A 286 5.86 6.33 5.15
N ILE A 287 5.73 7.62 5.47
CA ILE A 287 5.14 8.60 4.55
C ILE A 287 5.90 8.62 3.22
N ALA A 288 7.23 8.70 3.28
CA ALA A 288 8.06 8.69 2.08
C ALA A 288 7.89 7.40 1.26
N HIS A 289 7.83 6.25 1.91
CA HIS A 289 7.58 4.94 1.28
C HIS A 289 6.22 4.92 0.57
N GLU A 290 5.12 5.29 1.23
CA GLU A 290 3.80 5.30 0.61
C GLU A 290 3.69 6.33 -0.53
N LYS A 291 4.41 7.45 -0.42
CA LYS A 291 4.56 8.43 -1.50
C LYS A 291 5.35 7.89 -2.71
N ALA A 292 6.17 6.84 -2.54
CA ALA A 292 6.78 6.13 -3.67
C ALA A 292 5.72 5.37 -4.46
N HIS A 293 4.79 4.71 -3.77
CA HIS A 293 3.68 4.01 -4.41
C HIS A 293 2.75 4.96 -5.18
N GLN A 294 2.48 6.15 -4.64
CA GLN A 294 1.78 7.20 -5.37
C GLN A 294 2.48 7.58 -6.69
N ARG A 295 3.81 7.44 -6.76
CA ARG A 295 4.67 7.68 -7.94
C ARG A 295 4.82 6.45 -8.85
N CYS A 296 3.87 5.52 -8.79
CA CYS A 296 3.84 4.33 -9.66
C CYS A 296 5.00 3.34 -9.41
N ILE A 297 5.58 3.35 -8.21
CA ILE A 297 6.50 2.31 -7.75
C ILE A 297 5.68 1.20 -7.09
N THR A 298 5.78 -0.03 -7.56
CA THR A 298 4.97 -1.17 -7.05
C THR A 298 5.76 -2.15 -6.21
N SER A 299 7.08 -2.23 -6.42
CA SER A 299 7.97 -3.05 -5.62
C SER A 299 8.20 -2.42 -4.26
N GLU A 300 7.99 -3.19 -3.19
CA GLU A 300 8.31 -2.79 -1.81
C GLU A 300 9.78 -2.39 -1.64
N ASP A 301 10.69 -3.07 -2.34
CA ASP A 301 12.12 -2.79 -2.25
C ASP A 301 12.49 -1.48 -2.91
N GLU A 302 11.89 -1.20 -4.06
CA GLU A 302 12.03 0.09 -4.73
C GLU A 302 11.34 1.20 -3.93
N ALA A 303 10.17 0.94 -3.33
CA ALA A 303 9.47 1.90 -2.49
C ALA A 303 10.29 2.24 -1.23
N ASN A 304 10.91 1.25 -0.62
CA ASN A 304 11.89 1.43 0.46
C ASN A 304 13.09 2.27 0.02
N PHE A 305 13.66 1.97 -1.15
CA PHE A 305 14.80 2.69 -1.71
C PHE A 305 14.45 4.16 -2.00
N PHE A 306 13.33 4.41 -2.69
CA PHE A 306 12.85 5.75 -3.01
C PHE A 306 12.43 6.53 -1.76
N GLY A 307 11.77 5.87 -0.80
CA GLY A 307 11.43 6.46 0.49
C GLY A 307 12.66 6.87 1.30
N PHE A 308 13.70 6.02 1.31
CA PHE A 308 15.00 6.36 1.89
C PHE A 308 15.61 7.58 1.20
N LEU A 309 15.72 7.57 -0.13
CA LEU A 309 16.32 8.68 -0.87
C LEU A 309 15.56 9.98 -0.65
N ALA A 310 14.22 9.96 -0.71
CA ALA A 310 13.40 11.13 -0.47
C ALA A 310 13.57 11.67 0.97
N CYS A 311 13.74 10.79 1.96
CA CYS A 311 14.03 11.20 3.32
C CYS A 311 15.41 11.86 3.44
N ILE A 312 16.48 11.26 2.90
CA ILE A 312 17.84 11.81 3.07
C ILE A 312 18.05 13.10 2.27
N HIS A 313 17.35 13.27 1.14
CA HIS A 313 17.34 14.51 0.36
C HIS A 313 16.32 15.54 0.87
N SER A 314 15.60 15.27 1.96
CA SER A 314 14.68 16.23 2.57
C SER A 314 15.44 17.37 3.24
N ASP A 315 14.87 18.57 3.24
CA ASP A 315 15.41 19.69 4.04
C ASP A 315 15.16 19.51 5.54
N ASP A 316 14.17 18.71 5.92
CA ASP A 316 13.83 18.44 7.31
C ASP A 316 14.76 17.37 7.92
N VAL A 317 15.40 17.73 9.03
CA VAL A 317 16.38 16.87 9.70
C VAL A 317 15.75 15.63 10.34
N TYR A 318 14.47 15.69 10.74
CA TYR A 318 13.79 14.54 11.31
C TYR A 318 13.38 13.52 10.22
N ALA A 319 13.02 13.99 9.02
CA ALA A 319 12.89 13.13 7.85
C ALA A 319 14.20 12.41 7.54
N ARG A 320 15.33 13.15 7.48
CA ARG A 320 16.66 12.55 7.25
C ARG A 320 17.00 11.53 8.33
N TYR A 321 16.77 11.85 9.61
CA TYR A 321 16.93 10.92 10.72
C TYR A 321 16.12 9.64 10.52
N SER A 322 14.83 9.75 10.19
CA SER A 322 13.95 8.60 9.95
C SER A 322 14.44 7.72 8.79
N GLY A 323 14.87 8.34 7.69
CA GLY A 323 15.45 7.64 6.53
C GLY A 323 16.74 6.88 6.88
N TYR A 324 17.69 7.54 7.56
CA TYR A 324 18.93 6.88 7.98
C TYR A 324 18.68 5.80 9.05
N LEU A 325 17.73 6.01 9.96
CA LEU A 325 17.31 4.99 10.93
C LEU A 325 16.77 3.74 10.25
N PHE A 326 15.95 3.89 9.20
CA PHE A 326 15.52 2.77 8.37
C PHE A 326 16.72 2.08 7.71
N ALA A 327 17.56 2.82 6.99
CA ALA A 327 18.69 2.26 6.23
C ALA A 327 19.68 1.51 7.12
N GLN A 328 20.08 2.08 8.28
CA GLN A 328 21.01 1.40 9.17
C GLN A 328 20.45 0.07 9.67
N ARG A 329 19.14 -0.03 9.94
CA ARG A 329 18.53 -1.26 10.44
C ARG A 329 18.53 -2.34 9.37
N GLN A 330 18.23 -1.97 8.12
CA GLN A 330 18.30 -2.89 6.98
C GLN A 330 19.72 -3.40 6.78
N LEU A 331 20.70 -2.48 6.73
CA LEU A 331 22.08 -2.81 6.43
C LEU A 331 22.75 -3.61 7.58
N LEU A 332 22.53 -3.22 8.84
CA LEU A 332 23.04 -3.97 10.00
C LEU A 332 22.49 -5.40 10.04
N ASN A 333 21.21 -5.62 9.70
CA ASN A 333 20.63 -6.96 9.63
C ASN A 333 21.31 -7.85 8.57
N GLU A 334 21.77 -7.27 7.46
CA GLU A 334 22.55 -8.02 6.46
C GLU A 334 24.00 -8.21 6.93
N LEU A 335 24.62 -7.17 7.52
CA LEU A 335 25.98 -7.27 8.04
C LEU A 335 26.11 -8.33 9.13
N PHE A 336 25.14 -8.43 10.05
CA PHE A 336 25.09 -9.48 11.06
C PHE A 336 25.14 -10.91 10.52
N LYS A 337 24.76 -11.13 9.26
CA LYS A 337 24.78 -12.46 8.63
C LYS A 337 26.14 -12.80 8.06
N VAL A 338 26.93 -11.79 7.65
CA VAL A 338 28.21 -11.98 6.95
C VAL A 338 29.42 -11.65 7.82
N ASP A 339 29.32 -10.65 8.69
CA ASP A 339 30.34 -10.22 9.65
C ASP A 339 29.69 -9.74 10.96
N PRO A 340 29.34 -10.68 11.87
CA PRO A 340 28.70 -10.35 13.14
C PRO A 340 29.54 -9.47 14.07
N GLU A 341 30.87 -9.55 14.01
CA GLU A 341 31.74 -8.81 14.93
C GLU A 341 31.81 -7.33 14.54
N ARG A 342 31.99 -7.03 13.26
CA ARG A 342 31.91 -5.64 12.77
C ARG A 342 30.50 -5.06 12.91
N ALA A 343 29.45 -5.88 12.81
CA ALA A 343 28.08 -5.42 13.07
C ALA A 343 27.87 -4.99 14.53
N LYS A 344 28.46 -5.72 15.51
CA LYS A 344 28.40 -5.36 16.93
C LYS A 344 29.13 -4.04 17.20
N GLU A 345 30.31 -3.85 16.62
CA GLU A 345 31.06 -2.59 16.71
C GLU A 345 30.19 -1.39 16.29
N LEU A 346 29.51 -1.49 15.15
CA LEU A 346 28.64 -0.41 14.66
C LEU A 346 27.38 -0.23 15.51
N LEU A 347 26.86 -1.28 16.16
CA LEU A 347 25.79 -1.14 17.14
C LEU A 347 26.25 -0.35 18.38
N GLU A 348 27.47 -0.59 18.86
CA GLU A 348 28.04 0.12 20.01
C GLU A 348 28.27 1.60 19.73
N MET A 349 28.47 1.99 18.46
CA MET A 349 28.54 3.39 18.04
C MET A 349 27.19 4.12 18.06
N ARG A 350 26.06 3.42 18.15
CA ARG A 350 24.73 4.04 18.13
C ARG A 350 24.51 4.86 19.39
N LEU A 351 24.07 6.11 19.25
CA LEU A 351 23.75 6.95 20.40
C LEU A 351 22.63 6.35 21.26
N PRO A 352 22.63 6.56 22.60
CA PRO A 352 21.62 6.00 23.49
C PRO A 352 20.19 6.40 23.11
N GLY A 353 19.99 7.66 22.68
CA GLY A 353 18.69 8.13 22.22
C GLY A 353 18.18 7.42 20.96
N VAL A 354 19.08 7.11 20.02
CA VAL A 354 18.75 6.32 18.82
C VAL A 354 18.42 4.88 19.21
N GLN A 355 19.17 4.29 20.15
CA GLN A 355 18.88 2.95 20.66
C GLN A 355 17.50 2.87 21.34
N ARG A 356 17.10 3.89 22.13
CA ARG A 356 15.75 3.97 22.71
C ARG A 356 14.65 3.96 21.66
N ASP A 357 14.86 4.64 20.54
CA ASP A 357 13.92 4.64 19.43
C ASP A 357 13.79 3.28 18.75
N VAL A 358 14.93 2.58 18.55
CA VAL A 358 14.94 1.22 18.02
C VAL A 358 14.21 0.26 18.97
N ASP A 359 14.47 0.34 20.27
CA ASP A 359 13.84 -0.51 21.28
C ASP A 359 12.35 -0.23 21.41
N ASN A 360 11.94 1.04 21.37
CA ASN A 360 10.53 1.42 21.36
C ASN A 360 9.81 0.92 20.10
N LEU A 361 10.44 1.06 18.92
CA LEU A 361 9.89 0.54 17.67
C LEU A 361 9.73 -0.98 17.72
N ARG A 362 10.72 -1.70 18.24
CA ARG A 362 10.65 -3.16 18.41
C ARG A 362 9.52 -3.54 19.37
N ALA A 363 9.50 -2.98 20.57
CA ALA A 363 8.48 -3.28 21.58
C ALA A 363 7.05 -2.95 21.09
N TYR A 364 6.89 -1.86 20.33
CA TYR A 364 5.60 -1.46 19.77
C TYR A 364 5.03 -2.48 18.77
N TRP A 365 5.87 -3.15 17.98
CA TRP A 365 5.40 -4.16 17.02
C TRP A 365 5.30 -5.55 17.64
N GLU A 366 6.21 -5.91 18.57
CA GLU A 366 6.21 -7.21 19.27
C GLU A 366 4.89 -7.50 20.01
N GLN A 367 4.23 -6.48 20.57
CA GLN A 367 2.91 -6.63 21.21
C GLN A 367 1.80 -7.12 20.24
N PHE A 368 2.01 -7.00 18.92
CA PHE A 368 1.08 -7.47 17.89
C PHE A 368 1.51 -8.79 17.23
N ASP A 369 2.63 -9.40 17.65
CA ASP A 369 3.14 -10.66 17.08
C ASP A 369 2.52 -11.92 17.69
N GLN A 370 1.81 -11.77 18.81
CA GLN A 370 1.27 -12.89 19.58
C GLN A 370 -0.26 -12.81 19.75
N GLY A 371 -0.85 -13.94 20.16
CA GLY A 371 -2.29 -14.07 20.36
C GLY A 371 -3.10 -13.82 19.08
N VAL A 372 -4.33 -13.33 19.25
CA VAL A 372 -5.24 -13.04 18.13
C VAL A 372 -4.65 -12.01 17.16
N ALA A 373 -3.90 -11.03 17.65
CA ALA A 373 -3.22 -10.05 16.79
C ALA A 373 -2.17 -10.73 15.90
N GLY A 374 -1.34 -11.62 16.46
CA GLY A 374 -0.36 -12.38 15.69
C GLY A 374 -1.00 -13.29 14.64
N GLU A 375 -2.14 -13.92 14.93
CA GLU A 375 -2.88 -14.74 13.97
C GLU A 375 -3.46 -13.91 12.82
N VAL A 376 -4.05 -12.75 13.14
CA VAL A 376 -4.57 -11.81 12.15
C VAL A 376 -3.45 -11.23 11.28
N GLY A 377 -2.33 -10.85 11.89
CA GLY A 377 -1.14 -10.37 11.18
C GLY A 377 -0.58 -11.42 10.22
N LYS A 378 -0.42 -12.68 10.66
CA LYS A 378 0.02 -13.78 9.79
C LYS A 378 -0.92 -14.01 8.59
N ALA A 379 -2.23 -13.94 8.81
CA ALA A 379 -3.20 -14.04 7.72
C ALA A 379 -3.09 -12.87 6.73
N SER A 380 -2.93 -11.64 7.25
CA SER A 380 -2.69 -10.42 6.45
C SER A 380 -1.45 -10.57 5.57
N HIS A 381 -0.31 -10.96 6.15
CA HIS A 381 0.94 -11.20 5.42
C HIS A 381 0.80 -12.29 4.36
N ALA A 382 0.10 -13.38 4.65
CA ALA A 382 -0.11 -14.45 3.69
C ALA A 382 -0.94 -14.00 2.48
N VAL A 383 -1.98 -13.18 2.71
CA VAL A 383 -2.79 -12.60 1.63
C VAL A 383 -1.97 -11.61 0.79
N ASN A 384 -1.18 -10.75 1.44
CA ASN A 384 -0.32 -9.80 0.73
C ASN A 384 0.76 -10.51 -0.09
N ASP A 385 1.46 -11.48 0.49
CA ASP A 385 2.48 -12.28 -0.19
C ASP A 385 1.89 -13.04 -1.39
N ALA A 386 0.70 -13.64 -1.24
CA ALA A 386 0.00 -14.27 -2.36
C ALA A 386 -0.33 -13.24 -3.47
N TYR A 387 -0.81 -12.06 -3.09
CA TYR A 387 -1.12 -10.99 -4.03
C TYR A 387 0.12 -10.50 -4.80
N LEU A 388 1.23 -10.23 -4.10
CA LEU A 388 2.50 -9.83 -4.72
C LEU A 388 3.01 -10.91 -5.69
N LYS A 389 2.92 -12.19 -5.30
CA LYS A 389 3.28 -13.33 -6.17
C LYS A 389 2.44 -13.39 -7.44
N THR A 390 1.14 -13.17 -7.35
CA THR A 390 0.26 -13.15 -8.55
C THR A 390 0.60 -12.02 -9.51
N ASN A 391 1.25 -10.95 -9.02
CA ASN A 391 1.70 -9.81 -9.81
C ASN A 391 3.17 -9.91 -10.25
N GLY A 392 3.79 -11.09 -10.16
CA GLY A 392 5.14 -11.33 -10.68
C GLY A 392 6.28 -10.98 -9.73
N VAL A 393 6.00 -10.60 -8.48
CA VAL A 393 7.03 -10.48 -7.44
C VAL A 393 7.48 -11.89 -7.03
N LYS A 394 8.76 -12.23 -7.27
CA LYS A 394 9.28 -13.59 -7.06
C LYS A 394 9.15 -14.04 -5.60
N ALA A 395 8.63 -15.25 -5.40
CA ALA A 395 8.46 -15.90 -4.11
C ALA A 395 9.81 -16.08 -3.37
N GLY A 396 9.82 -15.81 -2.05
CA GLY A 396 10.96 -16.08 -1.18
C GLY A 396 12.01 -14.97 -1.10
N VAL A 397 11.81 -13.87 -1.82
CA VAL A 397 12.61 -12.67 -1.60
C VAL A 397 11.94 -11.85 -0.52
N GLN A 398 12.38 -12.01 0.73
CA GLN A 398 11.93 -11.13 1.80
C GLN A 398 12.27 -9.68 1.40
N SER A 399 11.28 -8.79 1.38
CA SER A 399 11.37 -7.35 1.05
C SER A 399 12.40 -6.56 1.88
N TYR A 400 12.97 -7.20 2.90
CA TYR A 400 14.07 -6.66 3.68
C TYR A 400 15.45 -6.87 3.00
N ARG A 401 15.64 -7.98 2.26
CA ARG A 401 16.91 -8.32 1.60
C ARG A 401 17.15 -7.52 0.32
N LEU A 402 16.10 -7.24 -0.44
CA LEU A 402 16.23 -6.51 -1.71
C LEU A 402 16.33 -4.99 -1.51
N SER A 403 15.63 -4.42 -0.52
CA SER A 403 15.82 -3.02 -0.14
C SER A 403 17.28 -2.73 0.27
N ALA A 404 17.89 -3.55 1.13
CA ALA A 404 19.31 -3.44 1.46
C ALA A 404 20.21 -3.58 0.22
N LYS A 405 19.89 -4.51 -0.69
CA LYS A 405 20.63 -4.69 -1.93
C LYS A 405 20.60 -3.43 -2.82
N LEU A 406 19.44 -2.77 -2.97
CA LEU A 406 19.34 -1.53 -3.75
C LEU A 406 20.16 -0.39 -3.13
N LEU A 407 20.19 -0.28 -1.80
CA LEU A 407 21.05 0.67 -1.10
C LEU A 407 22.53 0.43 -1.39
N ILE A 408 22.97 -0.84 -1.36
CA ILE A 408 24.35 -1.22 -1.67
C ILE A 408 24.70 -0.97 -3.15
N VAL A 409 23.80 -1.30 -4.07
CA VAL A 409 23.99 -1.01 -5.51
C VAL A 409 24.15 0.49 -5.75
N TYR A 410 23.34 1.30 -5.09
CA TYR A 410 23.42 2.75 -5.15
C TYR A 410 24.72 3.28 -4.53
N ALA A 411 25.09 2.79 -3.34
CA ALA A 411 26.36 3.14 -2.69
C ALA A 411 27.57 2.77 -3.56
N LYS A 412 27.57 1.59 -4.20
CA LYS A 412 28.62 1.16 -5.14
C LYS A 412 28.71 2.09 -6.35
N LYS A 413 27.58 2.53 -6.91
CA LYS A 413 27.53 3.47 -8.03
C LYS A 413 28.07 4.84 -7.65
N ARG A 414 27.71 5.35 -6.47
CA ARG A 414 28.06 6.71 -6.02
C ARG A 414 29.38 6.81 -5.25
N GLY A 415 29.87 5.70 -4.72
CA GLY A 415 30.97 5.64 -3.75
C GLY A 415 30.58 5.99 -2.31
N THR A 416 29.30 6.28 -2.03
CA THR A 416 28.78 6.60 -0.69
C THR A 416 27.25 6.48 -0.67
N LEU A 417 26.68 6.17 0.50
CA LEU A 417 25.25 6.21 0.78
C LEU A 417 24.77 7.61 1.20
N LEU A 418 25.69 8.52 1.53
CA LEU A 418 25.37 9.82 2.09
C LEU A 418 24.88 10.82 1.03
N TRP A 419 23.90 11.63 1.44
CA TRP A 419 23.56 12.84 0.69
C TRP A 419 24.53 13.96 1.10
N ASN A 420 25.07 14.66 0.11
CA ASN A 420 25.92 15.83 0.33
C ASN A 420 25.22 17.07 -0.24
N LYS A 421 24.60 17.84 0.66
CA LYS A 421 23.86 19.06 0.34
C LYS A 421 24.73 20.16 -0.29
N GLU A 422 26.04 20.15 -0.08
CA GLU A 422 26.95 21.19 -0.59
C GLU A 422 27.36 20.98 -2.06
N LYS A 423 27.00 19.83 -2.65
CA LYS A 423 27.33 19.49 -4.04
C LYS A 423 26.19 19.75 -5.04
N GLU A 424 25.02 20.18 -4.56
CA GLU A 424 23.85 20.62 -5.34
C GLU A 424 23.76 22.15 -5.34
#